data_AF-A0A9X1BLZ3-F1
#
_entry.id   AF-A0A9X1BLZ3-F1
#
_cell.length_a   1.000
_cell.length_b   1.000
_cell.length_c   1.000
_cell.angle_alpha   90.00
_cell.angle_beta   90.00
_cell.angle_gamma   90.00
#
_symmetry.space_group_name_H-M   'P 1'
#
loop_
_entity.id
_entity.type
_entity.pdbx_description
1 polymer ?
#
loop_
_entity_poly.entity_id
_entity_poly.type
_entity_poly.pdbx_seq_one_letter_code
_entity_poly.pdbx_strand_id
1 'polypeptide(L)'
;MSAQSWRFILNSVGLIRRLATLDQGIVLIPKEIVADELASGRLCPIMPQWHGVPMSAYAITETRLLPAKTQRFIEFLQKRLR
;
A
#
# COMPACT_ATOMS: atom_id res chain seq x y z
N MET A 1 28.75 -2.62 16.40
CA MET A 1 27.39 -2.33 15.89
C MET A 1 27.55 -1.76 14.50
N SER A 2 27.33 -2.56 13.45
CA SER A 2 27.41 -2.09 12.07
C SER A 2 26.31 -1.04 11.85
N ALA A 3 26.69 0.18 11.48
CA ALA A 3 25.74 1.20 11.07
C ALA A 3 25.01 0.69 9.82
N GLN A 4 23.73 0.34 9.95
CA GLN A 4 22.89 -0.02 8.82
C GLN A 4 22.70 1.26 7.98
N SER A 5 23.45 1.41 6.88
CA SER A 5 23.28 2.55 5.98
C SER A 5 22.07 2.31 5.08
N TRP A 6 20.98 3.03 5.34
CA TRP A 6 19.82 3.04 4.44
C TRP A 6 20.15 3.87 3.19
N ARG A 7 19.89 3.32 2.00
CA ARG A 7 20.17 4.04 0.74
C ARG A 7 19.22 5.22 0.53
N PHE A 8 17.96 5.06 0.98
CA PHE A 8 16.93 6.09 0.98
C PHE A 8 16.01 5.91 2.19
N ILE A 9 15.52 7.01 2.78
CA ILE A 9 14.45 7.03 3.78
C ILE A 9 13.39 7.99 3.28
N LEU A 10 12.17 7.50 3.06
CA LEU A 10 11.11 8.23 2.36
C LEU A 10 9.77 8.02 3.04
N ASN A 11 8.92 9.05 3.03
CA ASN A 11 7.53 9.01 3.51
C ASN A 11 6.51 9.15 2.36
N SER A 12 6.95 8.97 1.12
CA SER A 12 6.12 9.11 -0.08
C SER A 12 6.10 7.81 -0.87
N VAL A 13 4.92 7.20 -0.93
CA VAL A 13 4.67 5.97 -1.68
C VAL A 13 4.97 6.16 -3.17
N GLY A 14 4.65 7.32 -3.74
CA GLY A 14 4.91 7.61 -5.15
C GLY A 14 6.41 7.64 -5.48
N LEU A 15 7.23 8.26 -4.62
CA LEU A 15 8.68 8.26 -4.79
C LEU A 15 9.29 6.87 -4.59
N ILE A 16 8.81 6.13 -3.59
CA ILE A 16 9.21 4.75 -3.35
C ILE A 16 8.94 3.88 -4.59
N ARG A 17 7.71 3.93 -5.15
CA ARG A 17 7.35 3.24 -6.40
C ARG A 17 8.27 3.65 -7.55
N ARG A 18 8.50 4.95 -7.74
CA ARG A 18 9.35 5.46 -8.82
C ARG A 18 10.79 4.96 -8.72
N LEU A 19 11.37 4.97 -7.52
CA LEU A 19 12.73 4.48 -7.31
C LEU A 19 12.83 2.97 -7.57
N ALA A 20 11.84 2.19 -7.14
CA ALA A 20 11.79 0.76 -7.46
C ALA A 20 11.78 0.51 -8.97
N THR A 21 11.01 1.28 -9.74
CA THR A 21 10.99 1.18 -11.22
C THR A 21 12.26 1.66 -11.92
N LEU A 22 13.18 2.29 -11.20
CA LEU A 22 14.48 2.77 -11.71
C LEU A 22 15.64 1.88 -11.21
N ASP A 23 15.32 0.64 -10.80
CA ASP A 23 16.26 -0.33 -10.27
C ASP A 23 17.03 0.18 -9.04
N GLN A 24 16.41 1.07 -8.25
CA GLN A 24 17.06 1.69 -7.10
C GLN A 24 16.93 0.89 -5.79
N GLY A 25 16.50 -0.37 -5.86
CA GLY A 25 16.44 -1.29 -4.73
C GLY A 25 15.15 -2.12 -4.70
N ILE A 26 14.91 -2.75 -3.55
CA ILE A 26 13.75 -3.59 -3.27
C ILE A 26 12.80 -2.84 -2.34
N VAL A 27 11.49 -3.00 -2.55
CA VAL A 27 10.45 -2.36 -1.74
C VAL A 27 9.43 -3.38 -1.26
N LEU A 28 8.98 -3.24 -0.01
CA LEU A 28 7.70 -3.80 0.47
C LEU A 28 6.60 -2.75 0.31
N ILE A 29 5.64 -3.00 -0.57
CA ILE A 29 4.54 -2.09 -0.90
C ILE A 29 3.28 -2.90 -1.22
N PRO A 30 2.06 -2.41 -0.92
CA PRO A 30 0.83 -3.06 -1.35
C PRO A 30 0.80 -3.27 -2.86
N LYS A 31 0.38 -4.47 -3.29
CA LYS A 31 0.39 -4.90 -4.68
C LYS A 31 -0.45 -3.98 -5.57
N GLU A 32 -1.55 -3.49 -5.02
CA GLU A 32 -2.52 -2.62 -5.68
C GLU A 32 -1.88 -1.30 -6.14
N ILE A 33 -0.86 -0.81 -5.43
CA ILE A 33 -0.19 0.45 -5.73
C ILE A 33 0.75 0.32 -6.95
N VAL A 34 1.25 -0.88 -7.21
CA VAL A 34 2.20 -1.20 -8.28
C VAL A 34 1.62 -2.16 -9.32
N ALA A 35 0.29 -2.28 -9.37
CA ALA A 35 -0.40 -3.23 -10.25
C ALA A 35 -0.02 -3.06 -11.72
N ASP A 36 0.10 -1.81 -12.20
CA ASP A 36 0.48 -1.50 -13.57
C ASP A 36 1.93 -1.90 -13.88
N GLU A 37 2.86 -1.70 -12.94
CA GLU A 37 4.26 -2.09 -13.09
C GLU A 37 4.41 -3.61 -13.11
N LEU A 38 3.64 -4.30 -12.29
CA LEU A 38 3.60 -5.76 -12.29
C LEU A 38 3.02 -6.29 -13.61
N ALA A 39 1.90 -5.71 -14.08
CA ALA A 39 1.26 -6.11 -15.32
C ALA A 39 2.14 -5.86 -16.56
N SER A 40 2.92 -4.77 -16.53
CA SER A 40 3.85 -4.43 -17.61
C SER A 40 5.24 -5.07 -17.47
N GLY A 41 5.51 -5.82 -16.39
CA GLY A 41 6.80 -6.44 -16.12
C GLY A 41 7.91 -5.46 -15.71
N ARG A 42 7.59 -4.20 -15.44
CA ARG A 42 8.55 -3.21 -14.90
C ARG A 42 8.97 -3.50 -13.47
N LEU A 43 8.13 -4.21 -12.72
CA LEU A 43 8.45 -4.75 -11.40
C LEU A 43 8.11 -6.23 -11.37
N CYS A 44 8.80 -6.98 -10.50
CA CYS A 44 8.51 -8.39 -10.27
C CYS A 44 8.56 -8.71 -8.75
N PRO A 45 7.73 -9.66 -8.28
CA PRO A 45 7.81 -10.14 -6.91
C PRO A 45 9.01 -11.09 -6.77
N ILE A 46 9.85 -10.85 -5.76
CA ILE A 46 11.10 -11.61 -5.54
C ILE A 46 11.07 -12.55 -4.32
N MET A 47 10.08 -12.39 -3.43
CA MET A 47 9.93 -13.21 -2.22
C MET A 47 8.46 -13.62 -2.03
N PRO A 48 7.90 -14.49 -2.89
CA PRO A 48 6.45 -14.76 -2.94
C PRO A 48 5.91 -15.46 -1.69
N GLN A 49 6.76 -16.11 -0.89
CA GLN A 49 6.36 -16.77 0.35
C GLN A 49 6.43 -15.84 1.57
N TRP A 50 7.10 -14.69 1.43
CA TRP A 50 7.27 -13.73 2.51
C TRP A 50 6.21 -12.63 2.40
N HIS A 51 5.56 -12.34 3.52
CA HIS A 51 4.52 -11.33 3.61
C HIS A 51 4.87 -10.33 4.69
N GLY A 52 4.62 -9.05 4.42
CA GLY A 52 4.68 -8.02 5.45
C GLY A 52 3.57 -8.20 6.49
N VAL A 53 3.64 -7.40 7.55
CA VAL A 53 2.56 -7.35 8.54
C VAL A 53 1.27 -6.85 7.85
N PRO A 54 0.14 -7.56 7.97
CA PRO A 54 -1.13 -7.11 7.41
C PRO A 54 -1.49 -5.71 7.93
N MET A 55 -1.92 -4.83 7.02
CA MET A 55 -2.35 -3.47 7.36
C MET A 55 -3.88 -3.40 7.31
N SER A 56 -4.50 -3.03 8.42
CA SER A 56 -5.95 -2.84 8.50
C SER A 56 -6.34 -1.44 8.07
N ALA A 57 -7.37 -1.34 7.22
CA ALA A 57 -8.04 -0.08 6.91
C ALA A 57 -9.27 0.11 7.79
N TYR A 58 -9.43 1.29 8.39
CA TYR A 58 -10.54 1.61 9.28
C TYR A 58 -11.32 2.82 8.77
N ALA A 59 -12.65 2.74 8.87
CA ALA A 59 -13.51 3.92 8.72
C ALA A 59 -13.65 4.60 10.09
N ILE A 60 -13.04 5.78 10.23
CA ILE A 60 -13.16 6.61 11.43
C ILE A 60 -14.26 7.63 11.19
N THR A 61 -15.16 7.76 12.16
CA THR A 61 -16.31 8.67 12.10
C THR A 61 -16.40 9.47 13.40
N GLU A 62 -16.94 10.68 13.33
CA GLU A 62 -17.06 11.57 14.49
C GLU A 62 -18.01 11.01 15.57
N THR A 63 -19.09 10.33 15.15
CA THR A 63 -20.10 9.79 16.04
C THR A 63 -20.44 8.35 15.66
N ARG A 64 -20.96 7.57 16.63
CA ARG A 64 -21.48 6.21 16.36
C ARG A 64 -22.82 6.23 15.63
N LEU A 65 -23.62 7.29 15.81
CA LEU A 65 -24.92 7.44 15.16
C LEU A 65 -24.74 8.13 13.81
N LEU A 66 -24.56 7.32 12.77
CA LEU A 66 -24.30 7.82 11.42
C LEU A 66 -25.59 8.19 10.69
N PRO A 67 -25.64 9.34 9.98
CA PRO A 67 -26.73 9.64 9.06
C PRO A 67 -26.86 8.57 7.96
N ALA A 68 -28.08 8.35 7.46
CA ALA A 68 -28.37 7.32 6.45
C ALA A 68 -27.47 7.42 5.21
N LYS A 69 -27.16 8.63 4.73
CA LYS A 69 -26.27 8.85 3.58
C LYS A 69 -24.85 8.33 3.84
N THR A 70 -24.30 8.56 5.05
CA THR A 70 -22.97 8.10 5.43
C THR A 70 -22.93 6.58 5.58
N GLN A 71 -23.97 5.97 6.16
CA GLN A 71 -24.10 4.51 6.24
C GLN A 71 -24.09 3.89 4.85
N ARG A 72 -24.91 4.42 3.91
CA ARG A 72 -24.92 3.95 2.52
C ARG A 72 -23.58 4.09 1.82
N PHE A 73 -22.83 5.16 2.10
CA PHE A 73 -21.49 5.33 1.56
C PHE A 73 -20.50 4.31 2.14
N ILE A 74 -20.54 4.04 3.44
CA ILE A 74 -19.71 3.00 4.08
C ILE A 74 -20.05 1.62 3.52
N GLU A 75 -21.34 1.28 3.38
CA GLU A 75 -21.78 0.02 2.76
C GLU A 75 -21.24 -0.13 1.33
N PHE A 76 -21.26 0.96 0.56
CA PHE A 76 -20.71 0.99 -0.79
C PHE A 76 -19.19 0.75 -0.80
N LEU A 77 -18.44 1.40 0.09
CA LEU A 77 -17.00 1.19 0.22
C LEU A 77 -16.68 -0.24 0.65
N GLN A 78 -17.39 -0.80 1.62
CA GLN A 78 -17.22 -2.18 2.07
C GLN A 78 -17.42 -3.21 0.96
N LYS A 79 -18.29 -2.94 -0.02
CA LYS A 79 -18.50 -3.83 -1.17
C LYS A 79 -17.36 -3.78 -2.19
N ARG A 80 -16.55 -2.71 -2.20
CA ARG A 80 -15.49 -2.46 -3.20
C ARG A 80 -14.07 -2.57 -2.66
N LEU A 81 -13.91 -2.51 -1.35
CA LEU A 81 -12.64 -2.62 -0.64
C LEU A 81 -12.45 -3.99 0.05
N ARG A 82 -13.34 -4.95 -0.23
CA ARG A 82 -13.22 -6.34 0.22
C ARG A 82 -12.32 -7.14 -0.71
#